data_AF-A0AAX2ZRV8-F1
#
_entry.id   AF-A0AAX2ZRV8-F1
#
_cell.length_a   1.000
_cell.length_b   1.000
_cell.length_c   1.000
_cell.angle_alpha   90.00
_cell.angle_beta   90.00
_cell.angle_gamma   90.00
#
_symmetry.space_group_name_H-M   'P 1'
#
loop_
_entity.id
_entity.type
_entity.pdbx_description
1 polymer ?
#
loop_
_entity_poly.entity_id
_entity_poly.type
_entity_poly.pdbx_seq_one_letter_code
_entity_poly.pdbx_strand_id
1 'polypeptide(L)'
;MYLTSSAPQSGATSSFAAHFSNPLPRGLREAGESASWEQFLDEYAAGPGTLKLGQWICTDTARSASRLGPQARHYQATLALGDTISTLTVAASGPIAALTEMLYAHGITVETMSFHQLPIGGRTATFIEGCDGTHSEWAMGLDDDPERSALHAVIACANRLMSNRFLATA
;
A
#
# COMPACT_ATOMS: atom_id res chain seq x y z
N MET A 1 5.72 -51.04 29.71
CA MET A 1 5.93 -49.60 29.97
C MET A 1 5.74 -48.88 28.64
N TYR A 2 4.65 -48.13 28.48
CA TYR A 2 4.39 -47.37 27.26
C TYR A 2 5.13 -46.04 27.34
N LEU A 3 6.08 -45.82 26.42
CA LEU A 3 6.66 -44.50 26.17
C LEU A 3 5.69 -43.76 25.26
N THR A 4 4.92 -42.83 25.83
CA THR A 4 4.16 -41.84 25.06
C THR A 4 5.15 -40.95 24.31
N SER A 5 5.25 -41.16 23.00
CA SER A 5 5.92 -40.24 22.08
C SER A 5 5.11 -38.95 22.02
N SER A 6 5.70 -37.85 22.50
CA SER A 6 5.12 -36.52 22.33
C SER A 6 5.18 -36.15 20.85
N ALA A 7 4.03 -35.88 20.24
CA ALA A 7 3.96 -35.24 18.94
C ALA A 7 4.61 -33.85 19.00
N PRO A 8 5.28 -33.38 17.93
CA PRO A 8 5.75 -32.00 17.86
C PRO A 8 4.53 -31.08 17.90
N GLN A 9 4.53 -30.12 18.84
CA GLN A 9 3.56 -29.03 18.84
C GLN A 9 3.65 -28.32 17.49
N SER A 10 2.51 -28.21 16.81
CA SER A 10 2.38 -27.39 15.60
C SER A 10 2.95 -26.00 15.89
N GLY A 11 3.96 -25.59 15.12
CA GLY A 11 4.63 -24.32 15.31
C GLY A 11 3.62 -23.19 15.30
N ALA A 12 3.57 -22.42 16.39
CA ALA A 12 2.77 -21.20 16.42
C ALA A 12 3.29 -20.28 15.32
N THR A 13 2.47 -20.02 14.30
CA THR A 13 2.79 -19.01 13.28
C THR A 13 3.00 -17.68 14.00
N SER A 14 4.13 -17.03 13.77
CA SER A 14 4.41 -15.71 14.34
C SER A 14 3.33 -14.71 13.89
N SER A 15 2.92 -13.81 14.79
CA SER A 15 2.06 -12.69 14.43
C SER A 15 2.75 -11.80 13.39
N PHE A 16 1.97 -11.13 12.54
CA PHE A 16 2.51 -10.20 11.54
C PHE A 16 3.45 -9.15 12.17
N ALA A 17 3.08 -8.61 13.34
CA ALA A 17 3.87 -7.64 14.08
C ALA A 17 5.25 -8.17 14.49
N ALA A 18 5.37 -9.46 14.81
CA ALA A 18 6.63 -10.08 15.22
C ALA A 18 7.72 -10.09 14.12
N HIS A 19 7.36 -9.82 12.87
CA HIS A 19 8.31 -9.71 11.77
C HIS A 19 9.05 -8.36 11.72
N PHE A 20 8.62 -7.37 12.50
CA PHE A 20 9.18 -6.02 12.49
C PHE A 20 10.00 -5.73 13.75
N SER A 21 11.15 -5.09 13.58
CA SER A 21 11.94 -4.59 14.72
C SER A 21 11.39 -3.29 15.30
N ASN A 22 10.65 -2.53 14.50
CA ASN A 22 9.96 -1.30 14.90
C ASN A 22 8.47 -1.59 15.10
N PRO A 23 7.81 -0.92 16.06
CA PRO A 23 6.39 -1.11 16.27
C PRO A 23 5.59 -0.66 15.05
N LEU A 24 4.51 -1.40 14.75
CA LEU A 24 3.55 -1.02 13.71
C LEU A 24 2.88 0.33 14.05
N PRO A 25 2.38 1.05 13.02
CA PRO A 25 1.53 2.22 13.19
C PRO A 25 0.39 1.93 14.16
N ARG A 26 0.01 2.90 14.99
CA ARG A 26 -0.92 2.66 16.11
C ARG A 26 -2.23 2.01 15.66
N GLY A 27 -2.80 2.46 14.54
CA GLY A 27 -4.05 1.91 13.99
C GLY A 27 -3.97 0.45 13.53
N LEU A 28 -2.76 -0.08 13.32
CA LEU A 28 -2.53 -1.44 12.82
C LEU A 28 -1.99 -2.40 13.88
N ARG A 29 -1.74 -1.94 15.11
CA ARG A 29 -1.10 -2.78 16.14
C ARG A 29 -1.94 -3.99 16.51
N GLU A 30 -3.22 -3.78 16.82
CA GLU A 30 -4.11 -4.87 17.21
C GLU A 30 -4.24 -5.92 16.10
N ALA A 31 -4.53 -5.48 14.88
CA ALA A 31 -4.61 -6.36 13.71
C ALA A 31 -3.28 -7.12 13.49
N GLY A 32 -2.15 -6.43 13.58
CA GLY A 32 -0.82 -7.02 13.40
C GLY A 32 -0.43 -8.03 14.47
N GLU A 33 -0.91 -7.89 15.71
CA GLU A 33 -0.69 -8.88 16.77
C GLU A 33 -1.61 -10.11 16.61
N SER A 34 -2.82 -9.91 16.08
CA SER A 34 -3.83 -10.97 15.96
C SER A 34 -3.67 -11.85 14.72
N ALA A 35 -3.14 -11.31 13.62
CA ALA A 35 -3.13 -11.96 12.32
C ALA A 35 -1.79 -12.64 12.00
N SER A 36 -1.84 -13.74 11.25
CA SER A 36 -0.66 -14.28 10.58
C SER A 36 -0.16 -13.33 9.49
N TRP A 37 1.04 -13.57 9.02
CA TRP A 37 1.62 -12.83 7.89
C TRP A 37 0.70 -12.84 6.65
N GLU A 38 0.22 -14.01 6.26
CA GLU A 38 -0.64 -14.21 5.09
C GLU A 38 -2.00 -13.54 5.28
N GLN A 39 -2.60 -13.68 6.46
CA GLN A 39 -3.90 -13.06 6.77
C GLN A 39 -3.82 -11.53 6.70
N PHE A 40 -2.75 -10.95 7.23
CA PHE A 40 -2.57 -9.50 7.19
C PHE A 40 -2.34 -9.01 5.75
N LEU A 41 -1.56 -9.74 4.94
CA LEU A 41 -1.35 -9.39 3.53
C LEU A 41 -2.64 -9.51 2.71
N ASP A 42 -3.44 -10.55 2.93
CA ASP A 42 -4.72 -10.74 2.25
C ASP A 42 -5.67 -9.58 2.54
N GLU A 43 -5.74 -9.13 3.80
CA GLU A 43 -6.59 -8.02 4.20
C GLU A 43 -6.08 -6.65 3.71
N TYR A 44 -4.80 -6.34 3.96
CA TYR A 44 -4.29 -4.98 3.81
C TYR A 44 -3.52 -4.73 2.52
N ALA A 45 -2.95 -5.76 1.88
CA ALA A 45 -2.18 -5.62 0.63
C ALA A 45 -2.99 -6.01 -0.60
N ALA A 46 -3.78 -7.08 -0.50
CA ALA A 46 -4.66 -7.54 -1.56
C ALA A 46 -6.00 -6.81 -1.48
N GLY A 47 -6.03 -5.51 -1.82
CA GLY A 47 -7.30 -4.81 -1.98
C GLY A 47 -8.16 -5.54 -3.02
N PRO A 48 -9.39 -6.01 -2.71
CA PRO A 48 -10.25 -6.80 -3.60
C PRO A 48 -10.88 -5.93 -4.70
N GLY A 49 -10.07 -5.23 -5.48
CA GLY A 49 -10.56 -4.16 -6.33
C GLY A 49 -10.09 -4.23 -7.78
N THR A 50 -10.89 -3.58 -8.62
CA THR A 50 -10.74 -3.53 -10.07
C THR A 50 -9.61 -2.60 -10.52
N LEU A 51 -9.06 -1.78 -9.61
CA LEU A 51 -7.95 -0.87 -9.91
C LEU A 51 -6.62 -1.63 -9.84
N LYS A 52 -5.85 -1.53 -10.93
CA LYS A 52 -4.49 -2.08 -11.02
C LYS A 52 -3.54 -1.02 -11.56
N LEU A 53 -2.34 -0.98 -10.97
CA LEU A 53 -1.22 -0.22 -11.50
C LEU A 53 -0.39 -1.12 -12.43
N GLY A 54 -0.25 -0.70 -13.68
CA GLY A 54 0.62 -1.29 -14.67
C GLY A 54 2.00 -0.65 -14.65
N GLN A 55 2.46 -0.17 -15.81
CA GLN A 55 3.74 0.52 -15.90
C GLN A 55 3.74 1.78 -15.01
N TRP A 56 4.84 1.98 -14.28
CA TRP A 56 5.13 3.21 -13.55
C TRP A 56 6.55 3.67 -13.91
N ILE A 57 6.71 4.96 -14.22
CA ILE A 57 8.01 5.54 -14.51
C ILE A 57 8.05 7.03 -14.13
N CYS A 58 9.17 7.47 -13.57
CA CYS A 58 9.49 8.89 -13.54
C CYS A 58 10.24 9.27 -14.82
N THR A 59 9.65 10.12 -15.66
CA THR A 59 10.17 10.43 -17.01
C THR A 59 11.29 11.47 -17.00
N ASP A 60 11.51 12.15 -15.88
CA ASP A 60 12.56 13.15 -15.77
C ASP A 60 13.93 12.50 -15.50
N THR A 61 14.81 12.60 -16.50
CA THR A 61 16.20 12.13 -16.43
C THR A 61 17.09 13.14 -15.68
N ALA A 62 17.29 12.88 -14.39
CA ALA A 62 18.15 13.61 -13.44
C ALA A 62 17.68 15.02 -13.01
N ARG A 63 17.87 15.31 -11.71
CA ARG A 63 17.66 16.67 -11.16
C ARG A 63 18.72 17.60 -11.76
N SER A 64 18.28 18.72 -12.31
CA SER A 64 19.20 19.83 -12.57
C SER A 64 19.73 20.35 -11.23
N ALA A 65 21.04 20.24 -11.02
CA ALA A 65 21.73 20.69 -9.81
C ALA A 65 21.63 22.21 -9.56
N SER A 66 21.10 22.97 -10.53
CA SER A 66 20.99 24.44 -10.46
C SER A 66 19.75 24.94 -9.70
N ARG A 67 18.79 24.06 -9.39
CA ARG A 67 17.54 24.45 -8.71
C ARG A 67 17.50 23.90 -7.28
N LEU A 68 17.61 24.79 -6.31
CA LEU A 68 17.44 24.49 -4.88
C LEU A 68 15.94 24.44 -4.54
N GLY A 69 15.50 23.37 -3.86
CA GLY A 69 14.13 23.19 -3.37
C GLY A 69 13.39 21.98 -3.96
N PRO A 70 12.21 21.63 -3.41
CA PRO A 70 11.35 20.59 -3.96
C PRO A 70 10.96 20.92 -5.40
N GLN A 71 11.28 20.04 -6.34
CA GLN A 71 10.93 20.21 -7.75
C GLN A 71 9.87 19.18 -8.12
N ALA A 72 8.78 19.64 -8.70
CA ALA A 72 7.83 18.75 -9.34
C ALA A 72 8.55 17.95 -10.43
N ARG A 73 8.32 16.64 -10.44
CA ARG A 73 8.80 15.74 -11.48
C ARG A 73 7.63 15.17 -12.25
N HIS A 74 7.86 14.82 -13.50
CA HIS A 74 6.88 14.11 -14.31
C HIS A 74 6.93 12.61 -14.00
N TYR A 75 5.76 12.09 -13.66
CA TYR A 75 5.51 10.68 -13.44
C TYR A 75 4.48 10.22 -14.46
N GLN A 76 4.67 9.02 -14.99
CA GLN A 76 3.74 8.39 -15.91
C GLN A 76 3.32 7.04 -15.35
N ALA A 77 2.02 6.78 -15.34
CA ALA A 77 1.44 5.52 -14.90
C ALA A 77 0.44 4.99 -15.90
N THR A 78 0.37 3.68 -16.05
CA THR A 78 -0.76 2.99 -16.68
C THR A 78 -1.68 2.47 -15.58
N LEU A 79 -2.93 2.90 -15.59
CA LEU A 79 -3.97 2.45 -14.66
C LEU A 79 -5.03 1.65 -15.42
N ALA A 80 -5.36 0.48 -14.89
CA ALA A 80 -6.51 -0.30 -15.33
C ALA A 80 -7.61 -0.22 -14.27
N LEU A 81 -8.82 0.15 -14.68
CA LEU A 81 -10.02 0.19 -13.84
C LEU A 81 -11.13 -0.57 -14.57
N GLY A 82 -11.40 -1.80 -14.11
CA GLY A 82 -12.30 -2.71 -14.83
C GLY A 82 -11.77 -2.97 -16.24
N ASP A 83 -12.57 -2.67 -17.26
CA ASP A 83 -12.20 -2.85 -18.67
C ASP A 83 -11.50 -1.61 -19.27
N THR A 84 -11.38 -0.51 -18.51
CA THR A 84 -10.74 0.71 -19.00
C THR A 84 -9.27 0.72 -18.62
N ILE A 85 -8.39 0.87 -19.62
CA ILE A 85 -6.96 1.08 -19.41
C ILE A 85 -6.61 2.49 -19.89
N SER A 86 -5.87 3.22 -19.08
CA SER A 86 -5.45 4.58 -19.36
C SER A 86 -4.00 4.79 -18.95
N THR A 87 -3.34 5.72 -19.63
CA THR A 87 -1.98 6.15 -19.27
C THR A 87 -2.00 7.64 -19.03
N LEU A 88 -1.52 8.07 -17.87
CA LEU A 88 -1.51 9.46 -17.45
C LEU A 88 -0.08 9.89 -17.14
N THR A 89 0.20 11.16 -17.40
CA THR A 89 1.44 11.81 -16.99
C THR A 89 1.10 13.03 -16.14
N VAL A 90 1.64 13.10 -14.93
CA VAL A 90 1.38 14.16 -13.94
C VAL A 90 2.70 14.73 -13.43
N ALA A 91 2.77 16.05 -13.28
CA ALA A 91 3.84 16.72 -12.57
C ALA A 91 3.50 16.79 -11.07
N ALA A 92 4.30 16.17 -10.21
CA ALA A 92 4.07 16.16 -8.77
C ALA A 92 5.37 16.20 -7.97
N SER A 93 5.28 16.58 -6.68
CA SER A 93 6.43 16.65 -5.77
C SER A 93 7.03 15.29 -5.41
N GLY A 94 6.30 14.19 -5.65
CA GLY A 94 6.76 12.84 -5.41
C GLY A 94 5.77 11.77 -5.90
N PRO A 95 6.14 10.48 -5.78
CA PRO A 95 5.37 9.37 -6.35
C PRO A 95 3.94 9.25 -5.80
N ILE A 96 3.75 9.46 -4.50
CA ILE A 96 2.42 9.36 -3.86
C ILE A 96 1.50 10.50 -4.30
N ALA A 97 2.04 11.72 -4.35
CA ALA A 97 1.29 12.86 -4.88
C ALA A 97 0.92 12.65 -6.36
N ALA A 98 1.85 12.15 -7.19
CA ALA A 98 1.55 11.83 -8.58
C ALA A 98 0.45 10.77 -8.72
N LEU A 99 0.54 9.66 -7.98
CA LEU A 99 -0.43 8.59 -8.09
C LEU A 99 -1.81 9.03 -7.59
N THR A 100 -1.90 9.74 -6.47
CA THR A 100 -3.18 10.25 -5.95
C THR A 100 -3.84 11.25 -6.90
N GLU A 101 -3.07 12.13 -7.54
CA GLU A 101 -3.57 13.01 -8.61
C GLU A 101 -4.08 12.24 -9.84
N MET A 102 -3.36 11.20 -10.27
CA MET A 102 -3.81 10.33 -11.36
C MET A 102 -5.11 9.59 -11.01
N LEU A 103 -5.24 9.11 -9.77
CA LEU A 103 -6.47 8.49 -9.28
C LEU A 103 -7.63 9.50 -9.23
N TYR A 104 -7.36 10.73 -8.79
CA TYR A 104 -8.35 11.80 -8.77
C TYR A 104 -8.88 12.12 -10.16
N ALA A 105 -8.03 12.08 -11.20
CA ALA A 105 -8.47 12.24 -12.60
C ALA A 105 -9.45 11.13 -13.06
N HIS A 106 -9.47 9.98 -12.38
CA HIS A 106 -10.44 8.90 -12.57
C HIS A 106 -11.63 8.95 -11.59
N GLY A 107 -11.79 10.03 -10.82
CA GLY A 107 -12.84 10.18 -9.82
C GLY A 107 -12.62 9.36 -8.55
N ILE A 108 -11.39 8.86 -8.32
CA ILE A 108 -11.02 8.11 -7.13
C ILE A 108 -10.24 9.03 -6.20
N THR A 109 -10.87 9.44 -5.10
CA THR A 109 -10.27 10.31 -4.08
C THR A 109 -9.52 9.49 -3.04
N VAL A 110 -8.23 9.78 -2.84
CA VAL A 110 -7.42 9.20 -1.77
C VAL A 110 -6.57 10.30 -1.13
N GLU A 111 -7.02 10.80 0.01
CA GLU A 111 -6.23 11.72 0.85
C GLU A 111 -5.40 10.92 1.84
N THR A 112 -4.08 11.14 1.88
CA THR A 112 -3.17 10.39 2.77
C THR A 112 -3.14 11.01 4.17
N MET A 113 -3.66 10.28 5.16
CA MET A 113 -3.73 10.70 6.56
C MET A 113 -2.51 10.26 7.37
N SER A 114 -2.02 9.06 7.09
CA SER A 114 -0.85 8.47 7.74
C SER A 114 0.03 7.77 6.70
N PHE A 115 1.34 7.88 6.84
CA PHE A 115 2.32 7.21 5.98
C PHE A 115 3.50 6.70 6.80
N HIS A 116 3.77 5.40 6.72
CA HIS A 116 4.87 4.75 7.44
C HIS A 116 5.58 3.74 6.56
N GLN A 117 6.91 3.79 6.51
CA GLN A 117 7.74 2.78 5.83
C GLN A 117 8.63 2.07 6.83
N LEU A 118 8.53 0.75 6.86
CA LEU A 118 9.31 -0.12 7.74
C LEU A 118 10.10 -1.13 6.90
N PRO A 119 11.42 -1.30 7.14
CA PRO A 119 12.19 -2.36 6.51
C PRO A 119 11.79 -3.73 7.08
N ILE A 120 11.75 -4.74 6.22
CA ILE A 120 11.43 -6.12 6.59
C ILE A 120 12.10 -7.11 5.66
N GLY A 121 13.05 -7.91 6.17
CA GLY A 121 13.65 -9.02 5.43
C GLY A 121 14.25 -8.65 4.06
N GLY A 122 14.87 -7.47 3.94
CA GLY A 122 15.42 -6.96 2.67
C GLY A 122 14.39 -6.28 1.76
N ARG A 123 13.14 -6.19 2.20
CA ARG A 123 12.02 -5.53 1.53
C ARG A 123 11.59 -4.30 2.31
N THR A 124 10.71 -3.51 1.73
CA THR A 124 10.05 -2.37 2.38
C THR A 124 8.56 -2.64 2.50
N ALA A 125 8.03 -2.59 3.72
CA ALA A 125 6.58 -2.51 3.96
C ALA A 125 6.19 -1.03 4.09
N THR A 126 5.25 -0.59 3.27
CA THR A 126 4.66 0.74 3.37
C THR A 126 3.23 0.60 3.86
N PHE A 127 2.89 1.30 4.94
CA PHE A 127 1.54 1.37 5.49
C PHE A 127 0.99 2.76 5.28
N ILE A 128 -0.23 2.85 4.76
CA ILE A 128 -0.92 4.12 4.61
C ILE A 128 -2.31 4.05 5.20
N GLU A 129 -2.77 5.16 5.75
CA GLU A 129 -4.17 5.40 6.05
C GLU A 129 -4.66 6.44 5.05
N GLY A 130 -5.62 6.06 4.20
CA GLY A 130 -6.22 6.97 3.22
C GLY A 130 -7.67 7.25 3.54
N CYS A 131 -8.17 8.39 3.09
CA CYS A 131 -9.56 8.80 3.25
C CYS A 131 -10.17 9.22 1.91
N ASP A 132 -11.46 8.93 1.69
CA ASP A 132 -12.23 9.40 0.53
C ASP A 132 -13.13 10.61 0.86
N GLY A 133 -12.90 11.23 2.02
CA GLY A 133 -13.71 12.30 2.60
C GLY A 133 -14.85 11.80 3.50
N THR A 134 -15.18 10.51 3.48
CA THR A 134 -16.24 9.91 4.30
C THR A 134 -15.76 8.72 5.12
N HIS A 135 -14.95 7.85 4.51
CA HIS A 135 -14.40 6.66 5.12
C HIS A 135 -12.87 6.74 5.12
N SER A 136 -12.26 6.10 6.11
CA SER A 136 -10.81 5.96 6.20
C SER A 136 -10.44 4.48 6.23
N GLU A 137 -9.43 4.10 5.46
CA GLU A 137 -8.97 2.73 5.35
C GLU A 137 -7.46 2.66 5.49
N TRP A 138 -6.99 1.75 6.33
CA TRP A 138 -5.60 1.34 6.32
C TRP A 138 -5.35 0.37 5.18
N ALA A 139 -4.17 0.48 4.57
CA ALA A 139 -3.67 -0.48 3.59
C ALA A 139 -2.16 -0.59 3.68
N MET A 140 -1.61 -1.61 3.04
CA MET A 140 -0.18 -1.81 2.95
C MET A 140 0.27 -2.17 1.53
N GLY A 141 1.54 -1.89 1.27
CA GLY A 141 2.26 -2.39 0.13
C GLY A 141 3.57 -3.01 0.58
N LEU A 142 4.07 -3.97 -0.18
CA LEU A 142 5.29 -4.69 0.13
C LEU A 142 6.07 -4.96 -1.15
N ASP A 143 7.26 -4.41 -1.25
CA ASP A 143 8.13 -4.54 -2.42
C ASP A 143 9.59 -4.38 -1.98
N ASP A 144 10.51 -4.84 -2.82
CA ASP A 144 11.95 -4.71 -2.57
C ASP A 144 12.40 -3.26 -2.82
N ASP A 145 11.66 -2.53 -3.65
CA ASP A 145 11.83 -1.10 -3.87
C ASP A 145 10.84 -0.27 -3.02
N PRO A 146 11.32 0.73 -2.25
CA PRO A 146 10.47 1.52 -1.37
C PRO A 146 9.46 2.40 -2.11
N GLU A 147 9.75 2.86 -3.34
CA GLU A 147 8.79 3.62 -4.14
C GLU A 147 7.66 2.69 -4.60
N ARG A 148 7.97 1.51 -5.14
CA ARG A 148 6.97 0.51 -5.54
C ARG A 148 6.11 0.03 -4.36
N SER A 149 6.73 -0.22 -3.21
CA SER A 149 6.03 -0.57 -1.98
C SER A 149 4.98 0.49 -1.62
N ALA A 150 5.35 1.77 -1.74
CA ALA A 150 4.45 2.87 -1.45
C ALA A 150 3.31 3.01 -2.48
N LEU A 151 3.61 2.80 -3.77
CA LEU A 151 2.59 2.79 -4.83
C LEU A 151 1.59 1.64 -4.64
N HIS A 152 2.07 0.44 -4.29
CA HIS A 152 1.20 -0.70 -3.97
C HIS A 152 0.27 -0.39 -2.80
N ALA A 153 0.77 0.29 -1.75
CA ALA A 153 -0.05 0.70 -0.61
C ALA A 153 -1.18 1.66 -1.02
N VAL A 154 -0.90 2.62 -1.91
CA VAL A 154 -1.91 3.56 -2.44
C VAL A 154 -2.98 2.83 -3.26
N ILE A 155 -2.60 1.90 -4.14
CA ILE A 155 -3.56 1.11 -4.92
C ILE A 155 -4.42 0.23 -4.00
N ALA A 156 -3.82 -0.43 -3.01
CA ALA A 156 -4.55 -1.23 -2.04
C ALA A 156 -5.55 -0.37 -1.24
N CYS A 157 -5.14 0.82 -0.79
CA CYS A 157 -6.03 1.76 -0.08
C CYS A 157 -7.19 2.22 -0.96
N ALA A 158 -6.91 2.63 -2.20
CA ALA A 158 -7.94 3.02 -3.16
C ALA A 158 -8.98 1.91 -3.38
N ASN A 159 -8.52 0.67 -3.58
CA ASN A 159 -9.41 -0.49 -3.73
C ASN A 159 -10.28 -0.75 -2.49
N ARG A 160 -9.72 -0.60 -1.28
CA ARG A 160 -10.45 -0.76 -0.03
C ARG A 160 -11.52 0.32 0.16
N LEU A 161 -11.18 1.60 -0.07
CA LEU A 161 -12.13 2.72 -0.02
C LEU A 161 -13.28 2.54 -1.01
N MET A 162 -12.98 2.11 -2.24
CA MET A 162 -13.99 1.84 -3.27
C MET A 162 -14.90 0.68 -2.88
N SER A 163 -14.35 -0.40 -2.32
CA SER A 163 -15.13 -1.57 -1.89
C SER A 163 -16.12 -1.21 -0.79
N ASN A 164 -15.71 -0.38 0.17
CA ASN A 164 -16.56 0.04 1.28
C ASN A 164 -17.71 0.98 0.81
N ARG A 165 -17.48 1.81 -0.21
CA ARG A 165 -18.53 2.62 -0.84
C ARG A 165 -19.66 1.76 -1.44
N PHE A 166 -19.34 0.60 -2.01
CA PHE A 166 -20.36 -0.30 -2.56
C PHE A 166 -21.19 -1.00 -1.46
N LEU A 167 -20.60 -1.30 -0.30
CA LEU A 167 -21.33 -1.87 0.84
C LEU A 167 -22.24 -0.86 1.54
N ALA A 168 -21.88 0.43 1.55
CA ALA A 168 -22.70 1.49 2.16
C ALA A 168 -23.94 1.89 1.33
N THR A 169 -24.04 1.42 0.08
CA THR A 169 -25.15 1.75 -0.84
C THR A 169 -26.08 0.56 -1.10
N ALA A 170 -25.83 -0.59 -0.46
CA ALA A 170 -26.63 -1.82 -0.55
C ALA A 170 -27.52 -2.00 0.69
#